data_AF-A0A3R7C7S9-F1
#
_entry.id   AF-A0A3R7C7S9-F1
#
_cell.length_a   1.000
_cell.length_b   1.000
_cell.length_c   1.000
_cell.angle_alpha   90.00
_cell.angle_beta   90.00
_cell.angle_gamma   90.00
#
_symmetry.space_group_name_H-M   'P 1'
#
loop_
_entity.id
_entity.type
_entity.pdbx_description
1 polymer ?
#
loop_
_entity_poly.entity_id
_entity_poly.type
_entity_poly.pdbx_seq_one_letter_code
_entity_poly.pdbx_strand_id
1 'polypeptide(L)'
;MTPNKRYGSYSPVCVRVTCPVDPPLHEKLLLIQQPRYRYSFKVPLPDGFFSTPPLSDNLRHEYIRQSQRSLVDFVAKTRLRGGPISWTFDHEHHGVTVYRGKDMHLPSGYRTVYLNVTEVQATLDEAASIMSAGADGRRDYCATYHNDQVVDLKNLYPLATPTPSHPHNSISIKWRAVTANNPLIKLRDMVFIEVYQAT
;
A
#
# COMPACT_ATOMS: atom_id res chain seq x y z
N MET A 1 -34.39 -4.90 34.72
CA MET A 1 -33.85 -3.90 33.78
C MET A 1 -32.40 -3.63 34.15
N THR A 2 -31.46 -4.23 33.43
CA THR A 2 -30.02 -3.94 33.54
C THR A 2 -29.58 -3.25 32.24
N PRO A 3 -28.74 -2.20 32.30
CA PRO A 3 -28.47 -1.38 31.14
C PRO A 3 -27.48 -2.06 30.20
N ASN A 4 -27.84 -2.02 28.92
CA ASN A 4 -27.13 -2.54 27.78
C ASN A 4 -25.83 -1.75 27.55
N LYS A 5 -24.69 -2.25 28.05
CA LYS A 5 -23.37 -1.74 27.70
C LYS A 5 -23.00 -2.22 26.30
N ARG A 6 -23.38 -1.43 25.28
CA ARG A 6 -22.73 -1.50 23.96
C ARG A 6 -21.30 -0.97 24.09
N TYR A 7 -20.38 -1.80 24.56
CA TYR A 7 -18.98 -1.62 24.19
C TYR A 7 -18.87 -2.03 22.72
N GLY A 8 -18.58 -1.07 21.85
CA GLY A 8 -18.21 -1.37 20.47
C GLY A 8 -16.94 -2.20 20.49
N SER A 9 -17.10 -3.53 20.41
CA SER A 9 -15.99 -4.43 20.15
C SER A 9 -15.51 -4.14 18.73
N TYR A 10 -14.48 -3.30 18.59
CA TYR A 10 -13.71 -3.31 17.36
C TYR A 10 -13.05 -4.69 17.30
N SER A 11 -13.48 -5.52 16.35
CA SER A 11 -12.75 -6.74 16.02
C SER A 11 -11.30 -6.36 15.70
N PRO A 12 -10.33 -7.14 16.14
CA PRO A 12 -8.93 -6.82 15.89
C PRO A 12 -8.68 -6.98 14.37
N VAL A 13 -8.00 -6.00 13.78
CA VAL A 13 -7.87 -5.86 12.32
C VAL A 13 -6.43 -5.45 12.00
N CYS A 14 -5.90 -6.02 10.92
CA CYS A 14 -4.59 -5.73 10.39
C CYS A 14 -4.76 -5.17 8.97
N VAL A 15 -4.25 -3.96 8.71
CA VAL A 15 -4.43 -3.27 7.43
C VAL A 15 -3.11 -2.70 6.95
N ARG A 16 -2.76 -3.02 5.70
CA ARG A 16 -1.74 -2.30 4.93
C ARG A 16 -2.41 -1.62 3.74
N VAL A 17 -2.12 -0.33 3.55
CA VAL A 17 -2.62 0.44 2.41
C VAL A 17 -1.46 1.15 1.75
N THR A 18 -1.44 1.13 0.41
CA THR A 18 -0.62 2.01 -0.40
C THR A 18 -1.53 3.07 -1.04
N CYS A 19 -1.12 4.33 -0.97
CA CYS A 19 -1.81 5.42 -1.64
C CYS A 19 -0.81 6.26 -2.45
N PRO A 20 -1.25 6.86 -3.57
CA PRO A 20 -0.37 7.72 -4.35
C PRO A 20 0.11 8.89 -3.49
N VAL A 21 1.34 9.32 -3.69
CA VAL A 21 1.82 10.58 -3.13
C VAL A 21 1.22 11.73 -3.94
N ASP A 22 0.65 12.74 -3.30
CA ASP A 22 0.17 13.92 -4.02
C ASP A 22 1.34 14.74 -4.60
N PRO A 23 1.17 15.45 -5.74
CA PRO A 23 2.16 16.40 -6.24
C PRO A 23 2.52 17.40 -5.12
N PRO A 24 3.82 17.67 -4.84
CA PRO A 24 4.93 17.79 -5.80
C PRO A 24 5.97 16.66 -5.78
N LEU A 25 5.92 15.72 -4.82
CA LEU A 25 6.91 14.64 -4.73
C LEU A 25 6.73 13.59 -5.84
N HIS A 26 5.48 13.30 -6.21
CA HIS A 26 5.14 12.36 -7.28
C HIS A 26 5.85 12.70 -8.60
N GLU A 27 5.81 13.98 -8.99
CA GLU A 27 6.43 14.47 -10.23
C GLU A 27 7.96 14.58 -10.15
N LYS A 28 8.58 14.49 -8.98
CA LYS A 28 10.04 14.52 -8.87
C LYS A 28 10.67 13.14 -8.81
N LEU A 29 9.90 12.16 -8.35
CA LEU A 29 10.42 10.84 -7.97
C LEU A 29 9.99 9.72 -8.92
N LEU A 30 9.07 9.98 -9.85
CA LEU A 30 8.79 9.07 -10.97
C LEU A 30 9.87 9.22 -12.05
N LEU A 31 10.60 8.15 -12.31
CA LEU A 31 11.73 8.10 -13.23
C LEU A 31 11.33 7.44 -14.55
N ILE A 32 10.57 6.34 -14.51
CA ILE A 32 10.31 5.49 -15.69
C ILE A 32 9.06 5.96 -16.44
N GLN A 33 8.06 6.48 -15.72
CA GLN A 33 6.82 6.97 -16.34
C GLN A 33 6.93 8.36 -16.96
N GLN A 34 8.04 9.07 -16.73
CA GLN A 34 8.18 10.45 -17.20
C GLN A 34 8.76 10.53 -18.62
N PRO A 35 8.10 11.23 -19.56
CA PRO A 35 8.56 11.33 -20.96
C PRO A 35 9.94 11.97 -21.13
N ARG A 36 10.40 12.74 -20.14
CA ARG A 36 11.68 13.47 -20.16
C ARG A 36 12.88 12.55 -19.91
N TYR A 37 12.69 11.42 -19.24
CA TYR A 37 13.76 10.47 -18.99
C TYR A 37 13.80 9.44 -20.12
N ARG A 38 14.59 9.73 -21.17
CA ARG A 38 14.90 8.80 -22.27
C ARG A 38 15.82 7.62 -21.87
N TYR A 39 16.08 7.44 -20.58
CA TYR A 39 17.07 6.48 -20.11
C TYR A 39 16.44 5.11 -19.90
N SER A 40 17.04 4.09 -20.51
CA SER A 40 16.89 2.71 -20.05
C SER A 40 17.58 2.61 -18.69
N PHE A 41 16.82 2.70 -17.60
CA PHE A 41 17.39 2.59 -16.26
C PHE A 41 17.68 1.12 -15.95
N LYS A 42 18.93 0.82 -15.59
CA LYS A 42 19.29 -0.48 -15.04
C LYS A 42 18.89 -0.51 -13.58
N VAL A 43 18.01 -1.44 -13.22
CA VAL A 43 17.65 -1.77 -11.84
C VAL A 43 18.53 -2.93 -11.34
N PRO A 44 18.89 -2.99 -10.04
CA PRO A 44 18.58 -2.00 -9.01
C PRO A 44 19.35 -0.68 -9.20
N LEU A 45 18.75 0.42 -8.77
CA LEU A 45 19.37 1.74 -8.82
C LEU A 45 20.54 1.81 -7.81
N PRO A 46 21.62 2.54 -8.16
CA PRO A 46 22.74 2.78 -7.26
C PRO A 46 22.30 3.37 -5.91
N ASP A 47 23.10 3.13 -4.87
CA ASP A 47 22.91 3.80 -3.59
C ASP A 47 23.09 5.32 -3.74
N GLY A 48 22.29 6.08 -2.99
CA GLY A 48 22.29 7.55 -3.08
C GLY A 48 21.66 8.12 -4.36
N PHE A 49 21.07 7.28 -5.23
CA PHE A 49 20.42 7.76 -6.46
C PHE A 49 19.33 8.80 -6.19
N PHE A 50 18.52 8.58 -5.15
CA PHE A 50 17.50 9.55 -4.73
C PHE A 50 18.10 10.58 -3.77
N SER A 51 18.07 11.85 -4.17
CA SER A 51 18.26 12.95 -3.23
C SER A 51 16.96 13.13 -2.43
N THR A 52 17.03 12.86 -1.12
CA THR A 52 15.89 12.90 -0.20
C THR A 52 16.08 13.99 0.85
N PRO A 53 16.00 15.29 0.48
CA PRO A 53 16.10 16.37 1.46
C PRO A 53 14.96 16.26 2.49
N PRO A 54 15.20 16.61 3.77
CA PRO A 54 14.17 16.55 4.79
C PRO A 54 12.89 17.27 4.36
N LEU A 55 11.74 16.61 4.57
CA LEU A 55 10.44 17.22 4.33
C LEU A 55 10.21 18.35 5.34
N SER A 56 9.53 19.42 4.93
CA SER A 56 9.02 20.40 5.89
C SER A 56 7.95 19.76 6.77
N ASP A 57 7.79 20.27 8.00
CA ASP A 57 6.78 19.76 8.93
C ASP A 57 5.38 19.79 8.34
N ASN A 58 5.03 20.86 7.60
CA ASN A 58 3.72 20.97 6.94
C ASN A 58 3.50 19.83 5.93
N LEU A 59 4.50 19.56 5.09
CA LEU A 59 4.40 18.53 4.06
C LEU A 59 4.36 17.12 4.68
N ARG A 60 5.16 16.90 5.73
CA ARG A 60 5.14 15.68 6.53
C ARG A 60 3.75 15.43 7.15
N HIS A 61 3.15 16.45 7.78
CA HIS A 61 1.82 16.34 8.37
C HIS A 61 0.74 16.07 7.32
N GLU A 62 0.81 16.70 6.15
CA GLU A 62 -0.18 16.45 5.09
C GLU A 62 -0.10 15.02 4.56
N TYR A 63 1.10 14.46 4.36
CA TYR A 63 1.24 13.06 3.95
C TYR A 63 0.76 12.05 5.00
N ILE A 64 0.98 12.32 6.29
CA ILE A 64 0.42 11.51 7.37
C ILE A 64 -1.12 11.59 7.36
N ARG A 65 -1.69 12.78 7.18
CA ARG A 65 -3.13 12.97 7.10
C ARG A 65 -3.73 12.27 5.86
N GLN A 66 -3.05 12.37 4.72
CA GLN A 66 -3.43 11.68 3.49
C GLN A 66 -3.47 10.16 3.72
N SER A 67 -2.43 9.57 4.32
CA SER A 67 -2.38 8.13 4.55
C SER A 67 -3.47 7.65 5.50
N GLN A 68 -3.79 8.43 6.55
CA GLN A 68 -4.90 8.14 7.46
C GLN A 68 -6.26 8.17 6.74
N ARG A 69 -6.49 9.14 5.85
CA ARG A 69 -7.71 9.19 5.03
C ARG A 69 -7.81 7.99 4.09
N SER A 70 -6.71 7.62 3.43
CA SER A 70 -6.64 6.45 2.55
C SER A 70 -6.89 5.14 3.29
N LEU A 71 -6.45 5.02 4.54
CA LEU A 71 -6.76 3.86 5.38
C LEU A 71 -8.26 3.69 5.60
N VAL A 72 -8.95 4.78 5.98
CA VAL A 72 -10.41 4.78 6.20
C VAL A 72 -11.16 4.47 4.91
N ASP A 73 -10.76 5.11 3.79
CA ASP A 73 -11.34 4.86 2.46
C ASP A 73 -11.15 3.41 2.01
N PHE A 74 -9.97 2.85 2.23
CA PHE A 74 -9.67 1.45 1.90
C PHE A 74 -10.57 0.48 2.67
N VAL A 75 -10.69 0.65 4.00
CA VAL A 75 -11.56 -0.20 4.83
C VAL A 75 -13.03 -0.10 4.40
N ALA A 76 -13.48 1.06 3.94
CA ALA A 76 -14.83 1.20 3.40
C ALA A 76 -14.98 0.45 2.07
N LYS A 77 -14.03 0.62 1.15
CA LYS A 77 -14.03 0.05 -0.21
C LYS A 77 -13.88 -1.47 -0.25
N THR A 78 -13.18 -2.08 0.72
CA THR A 78 -12.99 -3.53 0.79
C THR A 78 -14.19 -4.29 1.37
N ARG A 79 -15.25 -3.59 1.82
CA ARG A 79 -16.48 -4.24 2.27
C ARG A 79 -17.18 -4.91 1.10
N LEU A 80 -17.26 -6.24 1.15
CA LEU A 80 -17.91 -7.05 0.12
C LEU A 80 -19.40 -6.71 -0.05
N ARG A 81 -20.08 -6.34 1.04
CA ARG A 81 -21.49 -5.91 1.04
C ARG A 81 -21.65 -4.60 1.81
N GLY A 82 -22.48 -3.70 1.31
CA GLY A 82 -22.75 -2.41 1.96
C GLY A 82 -21.57 -1.41 1.93
N GLY A 83 -20.56 -1.68 1.10
CA GLY A 83 -19.49 -0.74 0.77
C GLY A 83 -19.86 0.19 -0.39
N PRO A 84 -19.00 1.18 -0.70
CA PRO A 84 -19.21 2.09 -1.81
C PRO A 84 -18.99 1.44 -3.19
N ILE A 85 -18.39 0.25 -3.22
CA ILE A 85 -18.13 -0.51 -4.45
C ILE A 85 -19.05 -1.72 -4.48
N SER A 86 -19.84 -1.83 -5.55
CA SER A 86 -20.62 -3.02 -5.84
C SER A 86 -19.70 -4.11 -6.39
N TRP A 87 -19.32 -5.06 -5.54
CA TRP A 87 -18.48 -6.18 -5.90
C TRP A 87 -19.28 -7.31 -6.54
N THR A 88 -18.81 -7.79 -7.69
CA THR A 88 -19.34 -8.97 -8.37
C THR A 88 -18.28 -10.05 -8.42
N PHE A 89 -18.66 -11.30 -8.18
CA PHE A 89 -17.75 -12.43 -8.33
C PHE A 89 -17.18 -12.44 -9.76
N ASP A 90 -15.87 -12.62 -9.90
CA ASP A 90 -15.17 -12.69 -11.17
C ASP A 90 -14.71 -14.13 -11.42
N HIS A 91 -13.86 -14.67 -10.55
CA HIS A 91 -13.41 -16.07 -10.58
C HIS A 91 -12.84 -16.51 -9.23
N GLU A 92 -12.50 -17.79 -9.11
CA GLU A 92 -11.74 -18.34 -8.00
C GLU A 92 -10.48 -19.04 -8.55
N HIS A 93 -9.35 -18.87 -7.85
CA HIS A 93 -8.10 -19.51 -8.19
C HIS A 93 -7.31 -19.87 -6.93
N HIS A 94 -7.01 -21.17 -6.75
CA HIS A 94 -6.24 -21.69 -5.62
C HIS A 94 -6.70 -21.21 -4.23
N GLY A 95 -8.02 -21.23 -3.95
CA GLY A 95 -8.56 -20.80 -2.66
C GLY A 95 -8.57 -19.29 -2.44
N VAL A 96 -8.32 -18.51 -3.50
CA VAL A 96 -8.52 -17.05 -3.53
C VAL A 96 -9.74 -16.75 -4.39
N THR A 97 -10.76 -16.15 -3.78
CA THR A 97 -11.92 -15.64 -4.49
C THR A 97 -11.63 -14.22 -4.96
N VAL A 98 -11.79 -13.99 -6.26
CA VAL A 98 -11.59 -12.68 -6.90
C VAL A 98 -12.93 -12.06 -7.20
N TYR A 99 -13.12 -10.84 -6.72
CA TYR A 99 -14.25 -9.98 -7.06
C TYR A 99 -13.78 -8.82 -7.92
N ARG A 100 -14.63 -8.38 -8.83
CA ARG A 100 -14.44 -7.21 -9.68
C ARG A 100 -15.48 -6.16 -9.36
N GLY A 101 -15.07 -4.90 -9.38
CA GLY A 101 -15.94 -3.76 -9.12
C GLY A 101 -15.59 -2.55 -9.98
N LYS A 102 -16.39 -1.49 -9.85
CA LYS A 102 -16.11 -0.17 -10.44
C LYS A 102 -16.05 0.88 -9.34
N ASP A 103 -14.89 1.50 -9.16
CA ASP A 103 -14.74 2.67 -8.29
C ASP A 103 -14.99 3.93 -9.12
N MET A 104 -16.11 4.60 -8.85
CA MET A 104 -16.54 5.79 -9.58
C MET A 104 -15.75 7.05 -9.20
N HIS A 105 -14.97 7.01 -8.12
CA HIS A 105 -14.07 8.08 -7.72
C HIS A 105 -12.76 8.07 -8.53
N LEU A 106 -12.47 6.98 -9.25
CA LEU A 106 -11.29 6.90 -10.12
C LEU A 106 -11.57 7.49 -11.52
N PRO A 107 -10.54 8.00 -12.21
CA PRO A 107 -10.68 8.45 -13.60
C PRO A 107 -11.18 7.30 -14.49
N SER A 108 -11.92 7.64 -15.56
CA SER A 108 -12.68 6.68 -16.38
C SER A 108 -11.86 5.46 -16.86
N GLY A 109 -10.59 5.65 -17.24
CA GLY A 109 -9.69 4.59 -17.68
C GLY A 109 -9.19 3.64 -16.58
N TYR A 110 -9.42 3.97 -15.30
CA TYR A 110 -8.87 3.24 -14.14
C TYR A 110 -9.95 2.77 -13.17
N ARG A 111 -11.24 2.84 -13.54
CA ARG A 111 -12.35 2.52 -12.63
C ARG A 111 -12.46 1.04 -12.27
N THR A 112 -11.93 0.15 -13.10
CA THR A 112 -11.99 -1.29 -12.80
C THR A 112 -11.03 -1.59 -11.66
N VAL A 113 -11.59 -2.12 -10.57
CA VAL A 113 -10.84 -2.52 -9.38
C VAL A 113 -11.12 -3.99 -9.06
N TYR A 114 -10.20 -4.60 -8.33
CA TYR A 114 -10.27 -6.00 -7.92
C TYR A 114 -10.15 -6.12 -6.41
N LEU A 115 -10.86 -7.08 -5.84
CA LEU A 115 -10.79 -7.46 -4.43
C LEU A 115 -10.53 -8.96 -4.36
N ASN A 116 -9.41 -9.34 -3.77
CA ASN A 116 -9.04 -10.73 -3.54
C ASN A 116 -9.35 -11.08 -2.09
N VAL A 117 -10.08 -12.17 -1.87
CA VAL A 117 -10.49 -12.66 -0.56
C VAL A 117 -10.00 -14.09 -0.39
N THR A 118 -9.38 -14.38 0.75
CA THR A 118 -8.92 -15.73 1.10
C THR A 118 -8.99 -15.91 2.62
N GLU A 119 -9.04 -17.16 3.05
CA GLU A 119 -9.03 -17.53 4.47
C GLU A 119 -7.65 -18.09 4.84
N VAL A 120 -7.07 -17.55 5.92
CA VAL A 120 -5.74 -17.94 6.40
C VAL A 120 -5.86 -18.53 7.79
N GLN A 121 -5.29 -19.72 7.99
CA GLN A 121 -5.19 -20.38 9.30
C GLN A 121 -4.00 -19.80 10.07
N ALA A 122 -4.16 -18.60 10.62
CA ALA A 122 -3.15 -17.90 11.40
C ALA A 122 -3.81 -17.00 12.45
N THR A 123 -3.05 -16.65 13.48
CA THR A 123 -3.40 -15.57 14.41
C THR A 123 -3.25 -14.21 13.73
N LEU A 124 -3.88 -13.18 14.29
CA LEU A 124 -3.74 -11.82 13.77
C LEU A 124 -2.29 -11.31 13.90
N ASP A 125 -1.59 -11.68 14.97
CA ASP A 125 -0.19 -11.30 15.17
C ASP A 125 0.73 -11.95 14.12
N GLU A 126 0.49 -13.22 13.77
CA GLU A 126 1.20 -13.88 12.69
C GLU A 126 0.92 -13.20 11.35
N ALA A 127 -0.35 -12.92 11.03
CA ALA A 127 -0.72 -12.19 9.81
C ALA A 127 -0.10 -10.77 9.78
N ALA A 128 -0.07 -10.09 10.92
CA ALA A 128 0.57 -8.80 11.10
C ALA A 128 2.08 -8.87 10.90
N SER A 129 2.74 -9.91 11.40
CA SER A 129 4.18 -10.11 11.23
C SER A 129 4.55 -10.30 9.75
N ILE A 130 3.73 -10.99 8.97
CA ILE A 130 3.90 -11.19 7.53
C ILE A 130 3.81 -9.84 6.81
N MET A 131 2.83 -9.02 7.20
CA MET A 131 2.60 -7.70 6.64
C MET A 131 3.40 -6.57 7.33
N SER A 132 4.34 -6.87 8.22
CA SER A 132 5.08 -5.82 8.91
C SER A 132 6.19 -5.22 8.05
N ALA A 133 6.56 -3.96 8.34
CA ALA A 133 7.76 -3.34 7.82
C ALA A 133 9.05 -3.80 8.54
N GLY A 134 8.93 -4.75 9.49
CA GLY A 134 10.05 -5.20 10.32
C GLY A 134 10.44 -4.17 11.38
N ALA A 135 11.32 -4.56 12.30
CA ALA A 135 11.74 -3.71 13.42
C ALA A 135 12.50 -2.44 12.97
N ASP A 136 13.18 -2.51 11.82
CA ASP A 136 13.91 -1.39 11.22
C ASP A 136 13.05 -0.57 10.23
N GLY A 137 11.80 -0.99 9.98
CA GLY A 137 10.88 -0.35 9.03
C GLY A 137 11.28 -0.50 7.56
N ARG A 138 12.24 -1.37 7.24
CA ARG A 138 12.80 -1.52 5.88
C ARG A 138 12.24 -2.71 5.13
N ARG A 139 11.60 -3.68 5.82
CA ARG A 139 10.99 -4.82 5.15
C ARG A 139 9.85 -4.35 4.25
N ASP A 140 9.81 -4.91 3.05
CA ASP A 140 8.71 -4.73 2.12
C ASP A 140 8.08 -6.07 1.81
N TYR A 141 6.76 -6.17 2.02
CA TYR A 141 6.02 -7.39 1.79
C TYR A 141 6.06 -7.83 0.34
N CYS A 142 5.86 -6.89 -0.61
CA CYS A 142 5.89 -7.22 -2.02
C CYS A 142 7.30 -7.65 -2.45
N ALA A 143 8.36 -7.00 -1.98
CA ALA A 143 9.72 -7.46 -2.27
C ALA A 143 10.05 -8.82 -1.64
N THR A 144 9.38 -9.20 -0.54
CA THR A 144 9.58 -10.50 0.12
C THR A 144 8.86 -11.63 -0.62
N TYR A 145 7.59 -11.42 -1.00
CA TYR A 145 6.70 -12.47 -1.50
C TYR A 145 6.36 -12.39 -3.00
N HIS A 146 6.72 -11.29 -3.66
CA HIS A 146 6.55 -11.05 -5.10
C HIS A 146 7.90 -10.57 -5.72
N ASN A 147 8.98 -11.25 -5.34
CA ASN A 147 10.35 -10.89 -5.73
C ASN A 147 10.64 -11.08 -7.23
N ASP A 148 9.80 -11.81 -7.94
CA ASP A 148 9.82 -11.96 -9.40
C ASP A 148 9.26 -10.72 -10.11
N GLN A 149 8.41 -9.95 -9.43
CA GLN A 149 7.77 -8.73 -9.95
C GLN A 149 8.41 -7.45 -9.44
N VAL A 150 8.88 -7.43 -8.19
CA VAL A 150 9.53 -6.26 -7.58
C VAL A 150 11.03 -6.30 -7.86
N VAL A 151 11.50 -5.44 -8.75
CA VAL A 151 12.90 -5.46 -9.23
C VAL A 151 13.80 -4.46 -8.51
N ASP A 152 13.22 -3.44 -7.87
CA ASP A 152 13.93 -2.54 -6.95
C ASP A 152 12.94 -1.81 -6.03
N LEU A 153 13.42 -1.40 -4.86
CA LEU A 153 12.66 -0.69 -3.85
C LEU A 153 13.55 0.22 -3.01
N LYS A 154 13.10 1.44 -2.79
CA LYS A 154 13.77 2.40 -1.89
C LYS A 154 12.75 3.00 -0.92
N ASN A 155 13.06 2.94 0.38
CA ASN A 155 12.33 3.68 1.40
C ASN A 155 12.89 5.11 1.42
N LEU A 156 12.09 6.10 1.00
CA LEU A 156 12.54 7.47 0.79
C LEU A 156 12.36 8.33 2.04
N TYR A 157 11.20 8.23 2.71
CA TYR A 157 10.90 9.02 3.90
C TYR A 157 10.14 8.19 4.93
N PRO A 158 10.76 7.82 6.08
CA PRO A 158 10.03 7.27 7.21
C PRO A 158 9.23 8.38 7.91
N LEU A 159 7.90 8.35 7.77
CA LEU A 159 6.99 9.33 8.37
C LEU A 159 6.52 8.92 9.77
N ALA A 160 6.40 7.63 10.04
CA ALA A 160 6.19 7.09 11.38
C ALA A 160 6.84 5.70 11.46
N THR A 161 7.70 5.49 12.45
CA THR A 161 8.37 4.21 12.69
C THR A 161 7.63 3.43 13.78
N PRO A 162 7.67 2.09 13.74
CA PRO A 162 7.15 1.26 14.83
C PRO A 162 7.71 1.64 16.19
N THR A 163 6.90 1.50 17.23
CA THR A 163 7.29 1.75 18.64
C THR A 163 6.96 0.52 19.49
N PRO A 164 7.54 0.36 20.70
CA PRO A 164 7.21 -0.78 21.56
C PRO A 164 5.71 -0.89 21.91
N SER A 165 5.01 0.26 22.02
CA SER A 165 3.57 0.29 22.27
C SER A 165 2.73 0.08 21.01
N HIS A 166 3.31 0.30 19.82
CA HIS A 166 2.66 0.13 18.52
C HIS A 166 3.64 -0.50 17.52
N PRO A 167 3.99 -1.79 17.68
CA PRO A 167 5.06 -2.44 16.91
C PRO A 167 4.67 -2.70 15.44
N HIS A 168 3.37 -2.57 15.14
CA HIS A 168 2.80 -2.79 13.81
C HIS A 168 2.30 -1.49 13.16
N ASN A 169 2.64 -0.33 13.71
CA ASN A 169 2.23 0.95 13.13
C ASN A 169 3.41 1.61 12.42
N SER A 170 3.27 1.84 11.12
CA SER A 170 4.26 2.57 10.34
C SER A 170 3.65 3.35 9.19
N ILE A 171 4.32 4.44 8.82
CA ILE A 171 3.98 5.26 7.66
C ILE A 171 5.30 5.59 6.95
N SER A 172 5.41 5.27 5.67
CA SER A 172 6.63 5.54 4.89
C SER A 172 6.30 5.91 3.46
N ILE A 173 7.03 6.87 2.90
CA ILE A 173 7.03 7.14 1.45
C ILE A 173 8.07 6.23 0.80
N LYS A 174 7.63 5.42 -0.15
CA LYS A 174 8.46 4.44 -0.85
C LYS A 174 8.42 4.68 -2.36
N TRP A 175 9.51 4.32 -3.02
CA TRP A 175 9.56 4.12 -4.47
C TRP A 175 9.75 2.63 -4.76
N ARG A 176 9.06 2.12 -5.78
CA ARG A 176 9.17 0.73 -6.22
C ARG A 176 9.20 0.66 -7.74
N ALA A 177 10.14 -0.12 -8.27
CA ALA A 177 10.12 -0.56 -9.66
C ALA A 177 9.53 -1.97 -9.75
N VAL A 178 8.60 -2.15 -10.68
CA VAL A 178 7.89 -3.40 -10.92
C VAL A 178 7.92 -3.80 -12.38
N THR A 179 8.09 -5.09 -12.61
CA THR A 179 7.93 -5.75 -13.89
C THR A 179 6.84 -6.81 -13.78
N ALA A 180 6.49 -7.42 -14.91
CA ALA A 180 5.75 -8.67 -14.91
C ALA A 180 6.53 -9.73 -15.68
N ASN A 181 6.22 -11.00 -15.43
CA ASN A 181 6.73 -12.13 -16.22
C ASN A 181 6.04 -12.22 -17.59
N ASN A 182 5.89 -11.08 -18.26
CA ASN A 182 5.30 -10.95 -19.58
C ASN A 182 6.10 -9.88 -20.35
N PRO A 183 6.79 -10.25 -21.46
CA PRO A 183 7.60 -9.31 -22.24
C PRO A 183 6.85 -8.09 -22.79
N LEU A 184 5.52 -8.16 -22.89
CA LEU A 184 4.67 -7.05 -23.34
C LEU A 184 4.44 -6.00 -22.24
N ILE A 185 4.65 -6.37 -20.97
CA ILE A 185 4.51 -5.46 -19.83
C ILE A 185 5.86 -4.84 -19.57
N LYS A 186 5.99 -3.56 -19.94
CA LYS A 186 7.20 -2.77 -19.68
C LYS A 186 7.39 -2.57 -18.19
N LEU A 187 8.66 -2.47 -17.79
CA LEU A 187 9.08 -1.98 -16.49
C LEU A 187 8.34 -0.67 -16.14
N ARG A 188 7.79 -0.58 -14.94
CA ARG A 188 7.18 0.65 -14.41
C ARG A 188 7.73 0.96 -13.04
N ASP A 189 7.66 2.22 -12.67
CA ASP A 189 7.87 2.64 -11.31
C ASP A 189 6.67 3.36 -10.71
N MET A 190 6.65 3.43 -9.38
CA MET A 190 5.63 4.11 -8.60
C MET A 190 6.24 4.72 -7.34
N VAL A 191 5.67 5.84 -6.92
CA VAL A 191 5.97 6.51 -5.65
C VAL A 191 4.67 6.58 -4.85
N PHE A 192 4.68 6.03 -3.64
CA PHE A 192 3.48 5.85 -2.84
C PHE A 192 3.77 6.01 -1.36
N ILE A 193 2.74 6.37 -0.59
CA ILE A 193 2.75 6.29 0.87
C ILE A 193 2.20 4.92 1.25
N GLU A 194 2.98 4.16 2.00
CA GLU A 194 2.53 2.93 2.64
C GLU A 194 2.19 3.22 4.10
N VAL A 195 0.98 2.89 4.51
CA VAL A 195 0.54 2.88 5.91
C VAL A 195 0.26 1.45 6.33
N TYR A 196 0.74 1.10 7.51
CA TYR A 196 0.49 -0.19 8.13
C TYR A 196 -0.02 0.04 9.56
N GLN A 197 -1.11 -0.64 9.92
CA GLN A 197 -1.72 -0.57 11.24
C GLN A 197 -2.29 -1.93 11.63
N ALA A 198 -1.97 -2.39 12.84
CA ALA A 198 -2.64 -3.54 13.47
C ALA A 198 -3.04 -3.16 14.90
N THR A 199 -4.28 -3.51 15.28
CA THR A 199 -4.90 -3.20 16.57
C THR A 199 -5.64 -4.40 17.13
#